data_AF-B2WNY7-F1
#
_entry.id   AF-B2WNY7-F1
#
_cell.length_a   1.000
_cell.length_b   1.000
_cell.length_c   1.000
_cell.angle_alpha   90.00
_cell.angle_beta   90.00
_cell.angle_gamma   90.00
#
_symmetry.space_group_name_H-M   'P 1'
#
loop_
_entity.id
_entity.type
_entity.pdbx_description
1 polymer ?
#
loop_
_entity_poly.entity_id
_entity_poly.type
_entity_poly.pdbx_seq_one_letter_code
_entity_poly.pdbx_strand_id
1 'polypeptide(L)' 'MDLCMAAMTFAFDTLKTGGHFVCKYYKGSEEKAFETRMKRLFAKVHREKPDSSRAESKEAYFVGLRRKETATKEDVLGD' A
#
# COMPACT_ATOMS: atom_id res chain seq x y z
N MET A 1 5.53 -0.41 -11.02
CA MET A 1 4.72 -0.66 -9.78
C MET A 1 3.25 -0.32 -10.01
N ASP A 2 2.79 -0.34 -11.26
CA ASP A 2 1.74 0.58 -11.68
C ASP A 2 0.35 0.11 -11.26
N LEU A 3 0.12 -1.20 -11.26
CA LEU A 3 -1.13 -1.78 -10.77
C LEU A 3 -1.33 -1.55 -9.27
N CYS A 4 -0.26 -1.60 -8.47
CA CYS A 4 -0.33 -1.29 -7.04
C CYS A 4 -0.64 0.20 -6.82
N MET A 5 -0.04 1.07 -7.63
CA MET A 5 -0.34 2.51 -7.63
C MET A 5 -1.80 2.79 -7.99
N ALA A 6 -2.31 2.19 -9.07
CA ALA A 6 -3.71 2.34 -9.48
C ALA A 6 -4.68 1.85 -8.39
N ALA A 7 -4.38 0.70 -7.76
CA ALA A 7 -5.18 0.18 -6.65
C ALA A 7 -5.15 1.10 -5.43
N MET A 8 -4.02 1.73 -5.12
CA MET A 8 -3.90 2.70 -4.03
C MET A 8 -4.66 4.00 -4.34
N THR A 9 -4.64 4.49 -5.59
CA THR A 9 -5.46 5.63 -6.02
C THR A 9 -6.94 5.32 -5.84
N PHE A 10 -7.39 4.14 -6.28
CA PHE A 10 -8.76 3.69 -6.05
C PHE A 10 -9.10 3.60 -4.55
N ALA A 11 -8.19 3.07 -3.73
CA ALA A 11 -8.36 3.01 -2.29
C ALA A 11 -8.43 4.41 -1.66
N PHE A 12 -7.65 5.39 -2.14
CA PHE A 12 -7.75 6.77 -1.66
C PHE A 12 -9.16 7.33 -1.88
N ASP A 13 -9.72 7.13 -3.08
CA ASP A 13 -11.00 7.68 -3.48
C ASP A 13 -12.21 6.96 -2.82
N THR A 14 -12.07 5.67 -2.48
CA THR A 14 -13.23 4.83 -2.07
C THR A 14 -13.17 4.27 -0.64
N LEU A 15 -11.99 4.11 -0.05
CA LEU A 15 -11.84 3.45 1.25
C LEU A 15 -12.22 4.44 2.36
N LYS A 16 -13.22 4.12 3.19
CA LYS A 16 -13.59 4.98 4.34
C LYS A 16 -12.43 5.24 5.31
N THR A 17 -12.49 6.35 6.06
CA THR A 17 -11.60 6.63 7.20
C THR A 17 -11.55 5.43 8.16
N GLY A 18 -10.35 5.11 8.65
CA GLY A 18 -10.12 3.93 9.49
C GLY A 18 -10.09 2.60 8.73
N GLY A 19 -10.41 2.58 7.43
CA GLY A 19 -10.37 1.39 6.57
C GLY A 19 -8.96 0.82 6.38
N HIS A 20 -8.89 -0.37 5.79
CA HIS A 20 -7.64 -1.12 5.59
C HIS A 20 -7.45 -1.45 4.11
N PHE A 21 -6.19 -1.56 3.70
CA PHE A 21 -5.81 -1.89 2.33
C PHE A 21 -4.69 -2.92 2.35
N VAL A 22 -4.86 -4.01 1.61
CA VAL A 22 -3.85 -5.05 1.44
C VAL A 22 -3.53 -5.16 -0.03
N CYS A 23 -2.25 -5.08 -0.39
CA CYS A 23 -1.81 -5.09 -1.77
C CYS A 23 -0.69 -6.11 -1.96
N LYS A 24 -0.95 -7.13 -2.80
CA LYS A 24 0.09 -8.04 -3.28
C LYS A 24 1.02 -7.29 -4.23
N TYR A 25 2.32 -7.48 -4.09
CA TYR A 25 3.32 -6.93 -4.98
C TYR A 25 4.47 -7.92 -5.19
N TYR A 26 5.25 -7.71 -6.24
CA TYR A 26 6.53 -8.39 -6.43
C TYR A 26 7.66 -7.45 -6.01
N LYS A 27 8.57 -7.95 -5.18
CA LYS A 27 9.73 -7.17 -4.70
C LYS A 27 10.54 -6.62 -5.88
N GLY A 28 10.90 -5.35 -5.79
CA GLY A 28 11.60 -4.63 -6.84
C GLY A 28 12.09 -3.26 -6.37
N SER A 29 12.70 -2.49 -7.26
CA SER A 29 13.30 -1.19 -6.94
C SER A 29 12.29 -0.14 -6.44
N GLU A 30 11.03 -0.25 -6.87
CA GLU A 30 9.99 0.76 -6.59
C GLU A 30 9.25 0.55 -5.26
N GLU A 31 9.47 -0.56 -4.56
CA GLU A 31 8.70 -0.92 -3.35
C GLU A 31 8.82 0.12 -2.22
N LYS A 32 9.99 0.75 -2.09
CA LYS A 32 10.25 1.76 -1.04
C LYS A 32 9.49 3.06 -1.30
N ALA A 33 9.37 3.45 -2.58
CA ALA A 33 8.58 4.61 -2.97
C ALA A 33 7.09 4.35 -2.70
N PHE A 34 6.61 3.16 -3.06
CA PHE A 34 5.23 2.74 -2.79
C PHE A 34 4.92 2.71 -1.29
N GLU A 35 5.78 2.10 -0.47
CA GLU A 35 5.62 2.07 0.98
C GLU A 35 5.56 3.48 1.59
N THR A 36 6.39 4.40 1.08
CA THR A 36 6.39 5.79 1.55
C THR A 36 5.04 6.45 1.33
N ARG A 37 4.43 6.27 0.14
CA ARG A 37 3.08 6.77 -0.15
C ARG A 37 2.03 6.10 0.74
N MET A 38 2.11 4.79 0.94
CA MET A 38 1.22 4.09 1.87
C MET A 38 1.32 4.63 3.30
N LYS A 39 2.53 4.95 3.80
CA LYS A 39 2.72 5.54 5.14
C LYS A 39 2.13 6.94 5.27
N ARG A 40 1.95 7.66 4.16
CA ARG A 40 1.22 8.93 4.16
C ARG A 40 -0.28 8.69 4.35
N LEU A 41 -0.85 7.69 3.67
CA LEU A 41 -2.29 7.38 3.72
C LEU A 41 -2.75 6.57 4.95
N PHE A 42 -1.94 5.64 5.47
CA PHE A 42 -2.32 4.72 6.54
C PHE A 42 -1.55 5.00 7.84
N ALA A 43 -2.17 4.75 9.00
CA ALA A 43 -1.53 4.94 10.30
C ALA A 43 -0.41 3.91 10.56
N LYS A 44 -0.54 2.69 10.03
CA LYS A 44 0.51 1.66 10.09
C LYS A 44 0.62 0.96 8.74
N VAL A 45 1.85 0.62 8.36
CA VAL A 45 2.14 -0.13 7.12
C VAL A 45 3.11 -1.25 7.45
N HIS A 46 2.74 -2.47 7.07
CA HIS A 46 3.56 -3.67 7.24
C HIS A 46 3.91 -4.28 5.88
N ARG A 47 5.09 -4.90 5.81
CA ARG A 47 5.47 -5.81 4.73
C ARG A 47 5.32 -7.23 5.26
N GLU A 48 4.55 -8.04 4.57
CA GLU A 48 4.23 -9.39 5.00
C GLU A 48 4.51 -10.38 3.86
N LYS A 49 5.27 -11.44 4.15
CA LYS A 49 5.37 -12.60 3.26
C LYS A 49 4.87 -13.80 4.08
N PRO A 50 3.59 -14.18 3.93
CA PRO A 50 3.02 -15.29 4.68
C PRO A 50 3.74 -16.61 4.42
N ASP A 51 3.74 -17.52 5.39
CA ASP A 51 4.36 -18.86 5.24
C ASP A 51 3.74 -19.69 4.12
N SER A 52 2.47 -19.41 3.76
CA SER A 52 1.79 -20.04 2.63
C SER A 52 2.30 -19.57 1.25
N SER A 53 3.07 -18.48 1.19
CA SER A 53 3.69 -18.01 -0.04
C SER A 53 4.92 -18.86 -0.39
N ARG A 54 5.04 -19.24 -1.66
CA ARG A 54 6.20 -20.00 -2.16
C ARG A 54 7.51 -19.30 -1.83
N ALA A 55 8.48 -20.04 -1.31
CA ALA A 55 9.76 -19.49 -0.86
C ALA A 55 10.52 -18.82 -2.02
N GLU A 56 10.49 -19.44 -3.20
CA GLU A 56 11.13 -18.97 -4.43
C GLU A 56 10.45 -17.75 -5.07
N SER A 57 9.18 -17.49 -4.73
CA SER A 57 8.47 -16.33 -5.27
C SER A 57 8.98 -15.03 -4.66
N LYS A 58 9.16 -14.00 -5.49
CA LYS A 58 9.46 -12.64 -5.03
C LYS A 58 8.22 -11.88 -4.54
N GLU A 59 7.08 -12.56 -4.40
CA GLU A 59 5.85 -11.93 -3.89
C GLU A 59 5.94 -11.58 -2.40
N ALA A 60 5.26 -10.50 -2.05
CA ALA A 60 4.96 -10.09 -0.70
C ALA A 60 3.68 -9.23 -0.71
N TYR A 61 3.24 -8.81 0.47
CA TYR A 61 2.06 -7.98 0.66
C TYR A 61 2.44 -6.73 1.45
N PHE A 62 1.92 -5.58 1.01
CA PHE A 62 1.82 -4.42 1.87
C PHE A 62 0.47 -4.43 2.58
N VAL A 63 0.47 -4.23 3.89
CA VAL A 63 -0.72 -4.15 4.73
C VAL A 63 -0.80 -2.76 5.33
N GLY A 64 -1.68 -1.92 4.79
CA GLY A 64 -2.01 -0.59 5.28
C GLY A 64 -3.19 -0.64 6.24
N LEU A 65 -2.94 -0.27 7.50
CA LEU A 65 -3.95 -0.27 8.56
C LEU A 65 -4.35 1.16 8.93
N ARG A 66 -5.65 1.32 9.12
CA ARG A 66 -6.35 2.56 9.52
C ARG A 66 -6.02 3.74 8.59
N ARG A 67 -6.76 3.88 7.49
CA ARG A 67 -6.72 5.07 6.63
C ARG A 67 -6.86 6.32 7.50
N LYS A 68 -5.93 7.26 7.39
CA LYS A 68 -5.96 8.53 8.12
C LYS A 68 -7.09 9.40 7.57
N GLU A 69 -7.75 10.12 8.46
CA GLU A 69 -8.82 11.05 8.09
C GLU A 69 -8.30 12.26 7.31
N THR A 70 -7.12 12.75 7.69
CA THR A 70 -6.55 14.01 7.19
C THR A 70 -5.60 13.82 6.00
N ALA A 71 -5.54 12.64 5.38
CA ALA A 71 -4.65 12.39 4.25
C ALA A 71 -5.20 13.09 2.99
N THR A 72 -4.40 13.97 2.38
CA THR A 72 -4.74 14.66 1.14
C THR A 72 -4.24 13.88 -0.09
N LYS A 73 -4.83 14.17 -1.27
CA LYS A 73 -4.46 13.50 -2.52
C LYS A 73 -3.07 13.92 -2.98
N GLU A 74 -2.75 15.21 -2.86
CA GLU A 74 -1.44 15.79 -3.15
C GLU A 74 -0.34 15.13 -2.30
N ASP A 75 -0.55 15.00 -0.98
CA ASP A 75 0.45 14.37 -0.11
C ASP A 75 0.71 12.91 -0.49
N VAL A 76 -0.33 12.15 -0.86
CA VAL A 76 -0.23 10.71 -1.08
C VAL A 76 0.20 10.37 -2.52
N LEU A 77 -0.31 11.09 -3.51
CA LEU A 77 -0.16 10.78 -4.93
C LEU A 77 0.74 11.78 -5.69
N GLY A 78 0.87 13.01 -5.20
CA GLY A 78 1.64 14.09 -5.83
C GLY A 78 0.91 14.78 -6.98
N ASP A 79 -0.42 14.64 -7.05
CA ASP A 79 -1.30 15.28 -8.04
C ASP A 79 -1.90 16.59 -7.51
#